data_AF-A0A2E4J0W7-F1
#
_entry.id   AF-A0A2E4J0W7-F1
#
_cell.length_a   1.000
_cell.length_b   1.000
_cell.length_c   1.000
_cell.angle_alpha   90.00
_cell.angle_beta   90.00
_cell.angle_gamma   90.00
#
_symmetry.space_group_name_H-M   'P 1'
#
loop_
_entity.id
_entity.type
_entity.pdbx_description
1 polymer ?
#
loop_
_entity_poly.entity_id
_entity_poly.type
_entity_poly.pdbx_seq_one_letter_code
_entity_poly.pdbx_strand_id
1 'polypeptide(L)' 'MEFYIDEAGHPELPRIVSSSEPAFGYSAVQAIAQWIFEPPLKDGQPVVVKVRVPVVFKHE' A
#
# COMPACT_ATOMS: atom_id res chain seq x y z
N MET A 1 5.61 4.42 0.94
CA MET A 1 5.34 3.04 1.37
C MET A 1 5.63 2.08 0.22
N GLU A 2 6.00 0.84 0.53
CA GLU A 2 5.99 -0.27 -0.44
C GLU A 2 5.18 -1.44 0.16
N PHE A 3 4.40 -2.13 -0.66
CA PHE A 3 3.60 -3.29 -0.28
C PHE A 3 3.27 -4.14 -1.51
N TYR A 4 2.63 -5.29 -1.30
CA TYR A 4 2.10 -6.14 -2.35
C TYR A 4 0.57 -6.04 -2.38
N ILE A 5 -0.05 -6.17 -3.53
CA ILE A 5 -1.49 -6.37 -3.66
C ILE A 5 -1.68 -7.80 -4.15
N ASP A 6 -2.46 -8.58 -3.41
CA ASP A 6 -2.77 -9.97 -3.76
C ASP A 6 -3.77 -10.06 -4.94
N GLU A 7 -4.07 -11.29 -5.37
CA GLU A 7 -5.00 -11.57 -6.46
C GLU A 7 -6.46 -11.18 -6.15
N ALA A 8 -6.80 -10.90 -4.89
CA ALA A 8 -8.11 -10.47 -4.44
C ALA A 8 -8.18 -8.95 -4.21
N GLY A 9 -7.08 -8.22 -4.39
CA GLY A 9 -7.01 -6.78 -4.18
C GLY A 9 -6.66 -6.35 -2.75
N HIS A 10 -6.22 -7.27 -1.88
CA HIS A 10 -5.81 -6.94 -0.52
C HIS A 10 -4.33 -6.54 -0.46
N PRO A 11 -4.00 -5.46 0.28
CA PRO A 11 -2.62 -5.07 0.53
C PRO A 11 -1.96 -6.00 1.55
N GLU A 12 -0.79 -6.52 1.21
CA GLU A 12 0.02 -7.39 2.05
C GLU A 12 1.42 -6.82 2.29
N LEU A 13 1.98 -7.15 3.45
CA LEU A 13 3.36 -6.85 3.85
C LEU A 13 3.76 -5.36 3.67
N PRO A 14 2.98 -4.39 4.17
CA PRO A 14 3.35 -2.99 4.08
C PRO A 14 4.65 -2.69 4.84
N ARG A 15 5.57 -2.03 4.15
CA ARG A 15 6.86 -1.59 4.71
C ARG A 15 7.17 -0.13 4.43
N ILE A 16 7.65 0.55 5.46
CA ILE A 16 8.09 1.94 5.38
C ILE A 16 9.45 1.96 4.65
N VAL A 17 9.47 2.55 3.45
CA VAL A 17 10.72 2.74 2.68
C VAL A 17 11.47 3.98 3.15
N SER A 18 10.73 5.04 3.48
CA SER A 18 11.23 6.29 4.07
C SER A 18 10.05 7.03 4.69
N SER A 19 10.31 7.78 5.76
CA SER A 19 9.34 8.67 6.40
C SER A 19 10.06 9.91 6.93
N SER A 20 9.39 11.05 6.89
CA SER A 20 9.88 12.28 7.53
C SER A 20 9.84 12.19 9.05
N GLU A 21 8.86 11.46 9.59
CA GLU A 21 8.70 11.24 11.02
C GLU A 21 8.19 9.81 11.29
N PRO A 22 8.65 9.11 12.34
CA PRO A 22 8.22 7.73 12.61
C PRO A 22 6.69 7.61 12.76
N ALA A 23 6.04 8.56 13.44
CA ALA A 23 4.60 8.54 13.68
C ALA A 23 3.79 8.52 12.37
N PHE A 24 4.15 9.33 11.37
CA PHE A 24 3.51 9.30 10.06
C PHE A 24 3.72 7.99 9.32
N GLY A 25 4.91 7.39 9.47
CA GLY A 25 5.19 6.06 8.93
C GLY A 25 4.23 5.01 9.49
N TYR A 26 4.05 4.98 10.81
CA TYR A 26 3.13 4.05 11.48
C TYR A 26 1.67 4.29 11.05
N SER A 27 1.21 5.55 11.05
CA SER A 27 -0.15 5.90 10.61
C SER A 27 -0.39 5.50 9.15
N ALA A 28 0.60 5.68 8.27
CA ALA A 28 0.52 5.27 6.88
C ALA A 28 0.40 3.74 6.71
N VAL A 29 1.11 2.95 7.52
CA VAL A 29 0.97 1.48 7.52
C VAL A 29 -0.45 1.08 7.91
N GLN A 30 -0.98 1.65 8.99
CA GLN A 30 -2.33 1.35 9.46
C GLN A 30 -3.40 1.74 8.41
N ALA A 31 -3.25 2.89 7.77
CA ALA A 31 -4.16 3.32 6.72
C ALA A 31 -4.14 2.37 5.51
N ILE A 32 -2.96 1.97 5.04
CA ILE A 32 -2.81 1.08 3.88
C ILE A 32 -3.38 -0.31 4.19
N ALA A 33 -3.23 -0.81 5.42
CA ALA A 33 -3.77 -2.11 5.82
C ALA A 33 -5.32 -2.19 5.75
N GLN A 34 -6.02 -1.05 5.61
CA GLN A 34 -7.48 -1.00 5.49
C GLN A 34 -7.96 -0.80 4.05
N TRP A 35 -7.05 -0.61 3.09
CA TRP A 35 -7.42 -0.41 1.70
C TRP A 35 -7.87 -1.73 1.06
N ILE A 36 -8.82 -1.62 0.13
CA ILE A 36 -9.21 -2.69 -0.77
C ILE A 36 -9.08 -2.15 -2.19
N PHE A 37 -8.34 -2.86 -3.03
CA PHE A 37 -8.11 -2.50 -4.42
C PHE A 37 -8.96 -3.35 -5.36
N GLU A 38 -9.13 -2.88 -6.59
CA GLU A 38 -9.53 -3.78 -7.66
C GLU A 38 -8.41 -4.83 -7.88
N PRO A 39 -8.76 -6.11 -8.06
CA PRO A 39 -7.80 -7.17 -8.35
C PRO A 39 -6.85 -6.78 -9.49
N PRO A 40 -5.53 -6.72 -9.24
CA PRO A 40 -4.55 -6.48 -10.29
C PRO A 40 -4.58 -7.63 -11.32
N LEU A 41 -4.70 -7.27 -12.60
CA LEU A 41 -4.75 -8.23 -13.70
C LEU A 41 -3.53 -8.11 -14.62
N LYS A 42 -3.03 -9.26 -15.09
CA LYS A 42 -2.10 -9.36 -16.22
C LYS A 42 -2.70 -10.30 -17.25
N ASP A 43 -2.89 -9.80 -18.47
CA ASP A 43 -3.54 -10.56 -19.56
C ASP A 43 -4.91 -11.14 -19.17
N GLY A 44 -5.66 -10.40 -18.34
CA GLY A 44 -6.98 -10.79 -17.83
C GLY A 44 -6.97 -11.76 -16.64
N GLN A 45 -5.79 -12.18 -16.18
CA GLN A 45 -5.64 -13.09 -15.04
C GLN A 45 -5.20 -12.32 -13.78
N PRO A 46 -5.80 -12.56 -12.60
CA PRO A 46 -5.32 -12.02 -11.34
C PRO A 46 -3.86 -12.37 -11.08
N VAL A 47 -3.08 -11.40 -10.57
CA VAL A 47 -1.66 -11.59 -10.26
C VAL A 47 -1.24 -10.80 -9.02
N VAL A 48 -0.29 -11.30 -8.25
CA VAL A 48 0.33 -10.48 -7.18
C VAL A 48 1.19 -9.38 -7.80
N VAL A 49 0.99 -8.14 -7.35
CA VAL A 49 1.79 -6.98 -7.82
C VAL A 49 2.45 -6.26 -6.67
N LYS A 50 3.69 -5.81 -6.89
CA LYS A 50 4.43 -4.97 -5.96
C LYS A 50 4.21 -3.51 -6.30
N VAL A 51 3.82 -2.69 -5.32
CA VAL A 51 3.53 -1.27 -5.52
C VAL A 51 4.32 -0.38 -4.56
N ARG A 52 4.59 0.85 -5.01
CA ARG A 52 5.21 1.89 -4.20
C ARG A 52 4.37 3.16 -4.28
N VAL A 53 3.80 3.56 -3.14
CA VAL A 53 2.86 4.69 -3.06
C VAL A 53 3.41 5.75 -2.09
N PRO A 54 3.47 7.03 -2.48
CA PRO A 54 3.73 8.12 -1.53
C PRO A 54 2.47 8.41 -0.71
N VAL A 55 2.62 8.49 0.61
CA VAL A 55 1.55 8.92 1.52
C VAL A 55 1.94 10.29 2.05
N VAL A 56 1.06 11.29 1.84
CA VAL A 56 1.31 12.69 2.20
C VAL A 56 0.27 13.14 3.20
N PHE A 57 0.73 13.58 4.37
CA PHE A 57 -0.10 14.23 5.38
C PHE A 57 -0.07 15.73 5.15
N LYS A 58 -1.24 16.36 5.08
CA LYS A 58 -1.40 17.80 4.94
C LYS A 58 -2.10 18.34 6.19
N HIS A 59 -1.62 19.47 6.68
CA HIS A 59 -2.34 20.31 7.62
C HIS A 59 -3.27 21.21 6.80
N GLU A 60 -4.54 21.28 7.21
CA GLU A 60 -5.52 22.24 6.66
C GLU A 60 -5.31 23.65 7.19
#